data_AF-A0A0F3RN95-F1
#
_entry.id   AF-A0A0F3RN95-F1
#
_cell.length_a   1.000
_cell.length_b   1.000
_cell.length_c   1.000
_cell.angle_alpha   90.00
_cell.angle_beta   90.00
_cell.angle_gamma   90.00
#
_symmetry.space_group_name_H-M   'P 1'
#
loop_
_entity.id
_entity.type
_entity.pdbx_description
1 polymer ?
#
loop_
_entity_poly.entity_id
_entity_poly.type
_entity_poly.pdbx_seq_one_letter_code
_entity_poly.pdbx_strand_id
1 'polypeptide(L)' 'MSNDKKNSRRLAGERVVNETIIGMLKPFKIIADKYRNRRKRFDLRSNLISGIYNFELR' A
#
# COMPACT_ATOMS: atom_id res chain seq x y z
N MET A 1 -27.59 23.55 -2.57
CA MET A 1 -27.04 22.20 -2.31
C MET A 1 -26.41 22.21 -0.93
N SER A 2 -26.92 21.43 0.04
CA SER A 2 -26.44 21.43 1.44
C SER A 2 -24.92 21.25 1.50
N ASN A 3 -24.27 22.01 2.39
CA ASN A 3 -22.82 22.02 2.61
C ASN A 3 -22.28 20.59 2.86
N ASP A 4 -23.11 19.73 3.45
CA ASP A 4 -22.80 18.31 3.73
C ASP A 4 -22.52 17.50 2.47
N LYS A 5 -23.26 17.74 1.37
CA LYS A 5 -23.05 16.99 0.11
C LYS A 5 -21.72 17.35 -0.54
N LYS A 6 -21.26 18.60 -0.40
CA LYS A 6 -19.94 19.02 -0.90
C LYS A 6 -18.82 18.43 -0.03
N ASN A 7 -19.01 18.40 1.28
CA ASN A 7 -18.02 17.88 2.21
C ASN A 7 -17.85 16.36 2.08
N SER A 8 -18.95 15.61 1.97
CA SER A 8 -18.93 14.16 1.72
C SER A 8 -18.25 13.80 0.41
N ARG A 9 -18.41 14.63 -0.64
CA ARG A 9 -17.71 14.41 -1.93
C ARG A 9 -16.20 14.63 -1.81
N ARG A 10 -15.78 15.63 -1.04
CA ARG A 10 -14.36 15.89 -0.77
C ARG A 10 -13.72 14.76 0.03
N LEU A 11 -14.40 14.32 1.08
CA LEU A 11 -14.01 13.17 1.91
C LEU A 11 -13.95 11.87 1.11
N ALA A 12 -14.88 11.66 0.17
CA ALA A 12 -14.85 10.49 -0.71
C ALA A 12 -13.60 10.50 -1.61
N GLY A 13 -13.20 11.66 -2.14
CA GLY A 13 -11.96 11.80 -2.91
C GLY A 13 -10.70 11.51 -2.09
N GLU A 14 -10.64 12.02 -0.85
CA GLU A 14 -9.53 11.75 0.08
C GLU A 14 -9.44 10.27 0.47
N ARG A 15 -10.59 9.59 0.63
CA ARG A 15 -10.64 8.15 0.93
C ARG A 15 -10.09 7.29 -0.19
N VAL A 16 -10.40 7.61 -1.45
CA VAL A 16 -9.88 6.85 -2.60
C VAL A 16 -8.35 6.85 -2.61
N VAL A 17 -7.73 8.02 -2.40
CA VAL A 17 -6.26 8.14 -2.35
C VAL A 17 -5.69 7.35 -1.18
N ASN A 18 -6.30 7.46 0.00
CA ASN A 18 -5.87 6.71 1.18
C ASN A 18 -6.01 5.19 0.99
N GLU A 19 -7.08 4.72 0.35
CA GLU A 19 -7.29 3.31 0.03
C GLU A 19 -6.26 2.79 -0.97
N THR A 20 -5.90 3.58 -2.00
CA THR A 20 -4.82 3.26 -2.93
C THR A 20 -3.47 3.11 -2.21
N ILE A 21 -3.13 4.07 -1.35
CA ILE A 21 -1.87 4.05 -0.59
C ILE A 21 -1.85 2.85 0.39
N ILE A 22 -2.95 2.59 1.10
CA ILE A 22 -3.05 1.42 1.99
C ILE A 22 -2.95 0.10 1.20
N GLY A 23 -3.53 0.04 0.00
CA GLY A 23 -3.41 -1.09 -0.92
C GLY A 23 -1.97 -1.37 -1.32
N MET A 24 -1.23 -0.31 -1.67
CA MET A 24 0.20 -0.38 -1.98
C MET A 24 1.04 -0.78 -0.76
N LEU A 25 0.68 -0.33 0.45
CA LEU A 25 1.42 -0.60 1.69
C LEU A 25 1.15 -2.00 2.28
N LYS A 26 -0.02 -2.61 2.04
CA LYS A 26 -0.38 -3.95 2.54
C LYS A 26 0.65 -5.05 2.17
N PRO A 27 1.17 -5.13 0.94
CA PRO A 27 2.26 -6.05 0.58
C PRO A 27 3.53 -5.84 1.40
N PHE A 28 3.87 -4.60 1.74
CA PHE A 28 5.06 -4.26 2.52
C PHE A 28 4.88 -4.47 4.02
N LYS A 29 3.66 -4.77 4.49
CA LYS A 29 3.42 -5.17 5.89
C LYS A 29 4.19 -6.44 6.26
N ILE A 30 4.53 -7.26 5.25
CA ILE A 30 5.48 -8.37 5.36
C ILE A 30 6.87 -7.91 5.84
N ILE A 31 7.28 -6.67 5.58
CA ILE A 31 8.55 -6.10 6.06
C ILE A 31 8.39 -5.54 7.48
N ALA A 32 7.21 -4.98 7.80
CA ALA A 32 6.91 -4.35 9.10
C ALA A 32 6.65 -5.37 10.23
N ASP A 33 6.10 -6.54 9.92
CA ASP A 33 5.85 -7.59 10.91
C ASP A 33 7.13 -8.36 11.24
N LYS A 34 7.27 -8.81 12.50
CA LYS A 34 8.41 -9.63 12.94
C LYS A 34 8.36 -10.96 12.19
N TYR A 35 9.09 -11.07 11.08
CA TYR A 35 9.12 -12.23 10.20
C TYR A 35 9.56 -13.48 10.95
N ARG A 36 8.60 -14.26 11.46
CA ARG A 36 8.86 -15.40 12.36
C ARG A 36 9.50 -16.61 11.68
N ASN A 37 9.60 -16.64 10.34
CA ASN A 37 10.23 -17.74 9.61
C ASN A 37 11.58 -17.28 9.00
N ARG A 38 12.67 -17.60 9.73
CA ARG A 38 14.09 -17.31 9.43
C ARG A 38 14.41 -17.26 7.93
N ARG A 39 14.85 -16.08 7.46
CA ARG A 39 15.73 -15.68 6.33
C ARG A 39 15.93 -16.54 5.06
N LYS A 40 15.63 -17.85 5.03
CA LYS A 40 15.85 -18.76 3.89
C LYS A 40 15.20 -18.31 2.57
N ARG A 41 14.15 -17.48 2.60
CA ARG A 41 13.52 -16.91 1.40
C ARG A 41 13.30 -15.40 1.50
N PHE A 42 13.99 -14.73 2.43
CA PHE A 42 13.84 -13.28 2.60
C PHE A 42 14.36 -12.56 1.36
N ASP A 43 15.57 -12.89 0.92
CA ASP A 43 16.19 -12.25 -0.25
C ASP A 43 15.35 -12.43 -1.51
N LEU A 44 14.80 -13.63 -1.72
CA LEU A 44 13.94 -13.90 -2.89
C LEU A 44 12.65 -13.08 -2.87
N ARG A 45 11.97 -13.02 -1.71
CA ARG A 45 10.73 -12.23 -1.58
C ARG A 45 10.99 -10.73 -1.65
N SER A 46 12.07 -10.27 -1.03
CA SER A 46 12.46 -8.86 -1.06
C SER A 46 12.89 -8.42 -2.46
N ASN A 47 13.64 -9.26 -3.19
CA ASN A 47 14.00 -8.98 -4.58
C ASN A 47 12.77 -8.94 -5.49
N LEU A 48 11.82 -9.85 -5.32
CA LEU A 48 10.61 -9.87 -6.13
C LEU A 48 9.75 -8.62 -5.88
N ILE A 49 9.56 -8.23 -4.62
CA ILE A 49 8.83 -7.01 -4.26
C ILE A 49 9.53 -5.76 -4.81
N SER A 50 10.86 -5.68 -4.70
CA SER A 50 11.66 -4.57 -5.26
C SER A 50 11.55 -4.51 -6.78
N GLY A 51 11.58 -5.66 -7.46
CA GLY A 51 11.40 -5.75 -8.91
C GLY A 51 10.03 -5.26 -9.37
N ILE A 52 8.95 -5.67 -8.70
CA ILE A 52 7.58 -5.21 -8.99
C ILE A 52 7.46 -3.71 -8.75
N TYR A 53 7.98 -3.19 -7.63
CA TYR A 53 7.92 -1.77 -7.33
C TYR A 53 8.70 -0.91 -8.34
N ASN A 54 9.90 -1.35 -8.74
CA ASN A 54 10.69 -0.68 -9.77
C ASN A 54 10.03 -0.74 -11.16
N PHE A 55 9.24 -1.78 -11.44
CA PHE A 55 8.47 -1.89 -12.68
C PHE A 55 7.25 -0.96 -12.67
N GLU A 56 6.54 -0.86 -11.55
CA GLU A 56 5.38 0.05 -11.40
C GLU A 56 5.78 1.54 -11.32
N LEU A 57 7.01 1.84 -10.87
CA LEU A 57 7.57 3.19 -10.84
C LEU A 57 8.05 3.70 -12.20
N ARG A 58 8.22 2.82 -13.18
CA ARG A 58 8.68 3.15 -14.52
C ARG A 58 7.51 3.42 -15.45
#